data_AF-A0A2A8HPR0-F1
#
_entry.id   AF-A0A2A8HPR0-F1
#
_cell.length_a   1.000
_cell.length_b   1.000
_cell.length_c   1.000
_cell.angle_alpha   90.00
_cell.angle_beta   90.00
_cell.angle_gamma   90.00
#
_symmetry.space_group_name_H-M   'P 1'
#
loop_
_entity.id
_entity.type
_entity.pdbx_description
1 polymer ?
#
loop_
_entity_poly.entity_id
_entity_poly.type
_entity_poly.pdbx_seq_one_letter_code
_entity_poly.pdbx_strand_id
1 'polypeptide(L)' 'MRRASSLSPLRARLCSRENAIRVAQRMMQSGIAVMVAPGDDMQPWRVIERADLSASEVAVRIALKRQEDLRCPA' A
#
# COMPACT_ATOMS: atom_id res chain seq x y z
N MET A 1 -0.91 -17.67 17.39
CA MET A 1 -2.22 -17.23 16.87
C MET A 1 -2.34 -15.73 17.10
N ARG A 2 -2.20 -14.89 16.05
CA ARG A 2 -2.49 -13.45 16.19
C ARG A 2 -4.01 -13.33 16.41
N ARG A 3 -4.40 -12.78 17.56
CA ARG A 3 -5.80 -12.43 17.83
C ARG A 3 -6.23 -11.50 16.70
N ALA A 4 -7.15 -11.95 15.84
CA ALA A 4 -7.92 -11.04 15.01
C ALA A 4 -8.69 -10.16 16.00
N SER A 5 -8.11 -9.02 16.38
CA SER A 5 -8.85 -7.96 17.04
C SER A 5 -9.93 -7.58 16.05
N SER A 6 -11.16 -8.08 16.29
CA SER A 6 -12.32 -7.80 15.46
C SER A 6 -12.44 -6.29 15.38
N LEU A 7 -12.11 -5.74 14.20
CA LEU A 7 -12.20 -4.31 13.96
C LEU A 7 -13.61 -3.84 14.38
N SER A 8 -13.71 -2.64 14.97
CA SER A 8 -15.03 -2.07 15.21
C SER A 8 -15.83 -2.03 13.91
N PRO A 9 -17.18 -2.09 13.94
CA PRO A 9 -17.99 -2.14 12.72
C PRO A 9 -17.64 -1.03 11.71
N LEU A 10 -17.36 0.18 12.21
CA LEU A 10 -16.91 1.30 11.38
C LEU A 10 -15.54 1.01 10.74
N ARG A 11 -14.56 0.53 11.51
CA ARG A 11 -13.24 0.20 10.99
C ARG A 11 -13.28 -0.95 9.99
N ALA A 12 -14.11 -1.97 10.23
CA ALA A 12 -14.32 -3.06 9.28
C ALA A 12 -14.84 -2.54 7.94
N ARG A 13 -15.78 -1.58 7.96
CA ARG A 13 -16.29 -0.94 6.74
C ARG A 13 -15.23 -0.10 6.05
N LEU A 14 -14.56 0.80 6.78
CA LEU A 14 -13.57 1.73 6.20
C LEU A 14 -12.32 1.02 5.68
N CYS A 15 -11.89 -0.04 6.37
CA CYS A 15 -10.70 -0.81 5.99
C CYS A 15 -11.04 -2.01 5.10
N SER A 16 -12.28 -2.11 4.59
CA SER A 16 -12.67 -3.16 3.65
C SER A 16 -12.05 -2.93 2.28
N ARG A 17 -11.82 -4.03 1.55
CA ARG A 17 -11.36 -3.98 0.15
C ARG A 17 -12.34 -3.20 -0.73
N GLU A 18 -13.63 -3.41 -0.53
CA GLU A 18 -14.69 -2.75 -1.28
C GLU A 18 -14.66 -1.23 -1.08
N ASN A 19 -14.48 -0.76 0.16
CA ASN A 19 -14.32 0.67 0.42
C ASN A 19 -13.05 1.24 -0.24
N ALA A 20 -11.92 0.51 -0.16
CA ALA A 20 -10.69 0.94 -0.82
C ALA A 20 -10.85 1.08 -2.35
N ILE A 21 -11.56 0.15 -3.00
CA ILE A 21 -11.88 0.23 -4.43
C ILE A 21 -12.72 1.47 -4.73
N ARG A 22 -13.77 1.73 -3.94
CA ARG A 22 -14.62 2.91 -4.12
C ARG A 22 -13.85 4.22 -3.97
N VAL A 23 -12.94 4.29 -3.00
CA VAL A 23 -12.06 5.45 -2.82
C VAL A 23 -11.12 5.61 -4.01
N ALA A 24 -10.48 4.53 -4.45
CA ALA A 24 -9.59 4.55 -5.61
C ALA A 24 -10.31 5.03 -6.89
N GLN A 25 -11.52 4.52 -7.16
CA GLN A 25 -12.32 4.96 -8.30
C GLN A 25 -12.64 6.46 -8.25
N ARG A 26 -13.00 7.00 -7.08
CA ARG A 26 -13.25 8.43 -6.91
C ARG A 26 -12.00 9.26 -7.15
N MET A 27 -10.85 8.84 -6.60
CA MET A 27 -9.58 9.52 -6.80
C MET A 27 -9.16 9.50 -8.29
N MET A 28 -9.34 8.38 -8.98
CA MET A 28 -9.09 8.27 -10.41
C MET A 28 -10.02 9.18 -11.24
N GLN A 29 -11.30 9.29 -10.88
CA GLN A 29 -12.23 10.23 -11.50
C GLN A 29 -11.82 11.69 -11.27
N SER A 30 -11.09 11.98 -10.19
CA SER A 30 -10.48 13.29 -9.92
C SER A 30 -9.09 13.47 -10.58
N GLY A 31 -8.65 12.53 -11.42
CA GLY A 31 -7.37 12.62 -12.14
C GLY A 31 -6.15 12.17 -11.35
N ILE A 32 -6.31 11.55 -10.18
CA ILE A 32 -5.21 11.05 -9.37
C ILE A 32 -4.96 9.58 -9.73
N ALA A 33 -3.78 9.29 -10.28
CA ALA A 33 -3.39 7.92 -10.59
C ALA A 33 -3.09 7.15 -9.30
N VAL A 34 -3.95 6.21 -8.95
CA VAL A 34 -3.85 5.42 -7.72
C VAL A 34 -4.09 3.93 -7.96
N MET A 35 -3.69 3.09 -7.02
CA MET A 35 -3.98 1.66 -6.99
C MET A 35 -4.35 1.19 -5.59
N VAL A 36 -5.10 0.08 -5.49
CA VAL A 36 -5.39 -0.57 -4.22
C VAL A 36 -4.30 -1.59 -3.91
N ALA A 37 -3.72 -1.50 -2.71
CA ALA A 37 -2.67 -2.39 -2.23
C ALA A 37 -3.03 -2.99 -0.87
N PRO A 38 -2.54 -4.21 -0.56
CA PRO A 38 -2.59 -4.73 0.80
C PRO A 38 -1.75 -3.85 1.75
N GLY A 39 -2.21 -3.73 2.99
CA GLY A 39 -1.54 -2.95 4.05
C GLY A 39 -1.21 -3.80 5.28
N ASP A 40 -1.37 -3.21 6.47
CA ASP A 40 -1.09 -3.83 7.76
C ASP A 40 -2.37 -4.25 8.49
N ASP A 41 -2.23 -4.82 9.69
CA ASP A 41 -3.35 -5.29 10.51
C ASP A 41 -4.35 -4.17 10.87
N MET A 42 -3.90 -2.90 10.89
CA MET A 42 -4.73 -1.75 11.22
C MET A 42 -5.47 -1.17 10.01
N GLN A 43 -4.88 -1.31 8.81
CA GLN A 43 -5.46 -0.91 7.52
C GLN A 43 -5.12 -1.96 6.45
N PRO A 44 -5.84 -3.09 6.39
CA PRO A 44 -5.50 -4.20 5.50
C PRO A 44 -5.57 -3.85 4.01
N TRP A 45 -6.33 -2.83 3.65
CA TRP A 45 -6.45 -2.32 2.29
C TRP A 45 -6.20 -0.81 2.27
N ARG A 46 -5.30 -0.37 1.39
CA ARG A 46 -4.89 1.02 1.26
C ARG A 46 -4.97 1.45 -0.20
N VAL A 47 -5.27 2.72 -0.41
CA VAL A 47 -5.13 3.37 -1.73
C VAL A 47 -3.79 4.09 -1.72
N ILE A 48 -2.93 3.76 -2.67
CA ILE A 48 -1.60 4.35 -2.81
C ILE A 48 -1.50 5.01 -4.18
N GLU A 49 -0.72 6.10 -4.26
CA GLU A 49 -0.41 6.73 -5.55
C GLU A 49 0.37 5.76 -6.43
N ARG A 50 -0.01 5.72 -7.71
CA ARG A 50 0.72 5.00 -8.72
C ARG A 50 1.92 5.86 -9.11
N ALA A 51 3.09 5.48 -8.63
CA ALA A 51 4.33 6.06 -9.13
C ALA A 51 4.64 5.44 -10.50
N ASP A 52 4.62 6.26 -11.54
CA ASP A 52 5.10 5.86 -12.87
C ASP A 52 6.64 5.92 -12.88
N LEU A 53 7.25 4.94 -12.22
CA LEU A 53 8.70 4.76 -12.25
C LEU A 53 9.08 4.01 -13.53
N SER A 54 10.05 4.54 -14.26
CA SER A 54 10.70 3.79 -15.33
C SER A 54 11.41 2.56 -14.79
N ALA A 55 11.60 1.54 -15.64
CA ALA A 55 12.33 0.32 -15.26
C ALA A 55 13.76 0.63 -14.75
N SER A 56 14.39 1.68 -15.28
CA SER A 56 15.70 2.17 -14.83
C SER A 56 15.66 2.68 -13.38
N GLU A 57 14.68 3.53 -13.05
CA GLU A 57 14.53 4.08 -11.69
C GLU A 57 14.20 2.98 -10.67
N VAL A 58 13.40 1.99 -11.06
CA VAL A 58 13.14 0.81 -10.23
C VAL A 58 14.43 0.03 -9.98
N ALA A 59 15.25 -0.22 -11.02
CA ALA A 59 16.52 -0.93 -10.89
C ALA A 59 17.51 -0.20 -9.96
N VAL A 60 17.63 1.12 -10.09
CA VAL A 60 18.48 1.94 -9.21
C VAL A 60 18.01 1.83 -7.75
N ARG A 61 16.71 1.93 -7.50
CA ARG A 61 16.17 1.85 -6.13
C ARG A 61 16.38 0.47 -5.50
N ILE A 62 16.23 -0.60 -6.28
CA ILE A 62 16.52 -1.97 -5.83
C ILE A 62 18.01 -2.12 -5.50
N ALA A 63 18.91 -1.58 -6.33
CA ALA A 63 20.35 -1.66 -6.10
C ALA A 63 20.76 -0.92 -4.82
N LEU A 64 20.22 0.29 -4.59
CA LEU A 64 20.47 1.06 -3.38
C LEU A 64 19.98 0.33 -2.12
N LYS A 65 18.76 -0.25 -2.16
CA LYS A 65 18.21 -0.97 -1.02
C LYS A 65 19.05 -2.20 -0.66
N ARG A 66 19.53 -2.96 -1.67
CA ARG A 66 20.45 -4.07 -1.47
C ARG A 66 21.75 -3.63 -0.81
N GLN A 67 22.29 -2.49 -1.22
CA GLN A 67 23.53 -1.95 -0.64
C GLN A 67 23.34 -1.52 0.82
N GLU A 68 22.19 -0.94 1.18
CA GLU A 68 21.85 -0.64 2.57
C GLU A 68 21.69 -1.91 3.41
N ASP A 69 20.99 -2.92 2.91
CA ASP A 69 20.79 -4.17 3.64
C ASP A 69 22.12 -4.91 3.87
N LEU A 70 23.09 -4.77 2.95
CA LEU A 70 24.46 -5.28 3.10
C LEU A 70 25.33 -4.46 4.06
N ARG A 71 24.94 -3.22 4.41
CA ARG A 71 25.71 -2.33 5.29
C ARG A 71 25.40 -2.48 6.77
N CYS A 72 24.31 -3.16 7.15
CA CYS A 72 24.04 -3.51 8.53
C CYS A 72 24.75 -4.84 8.88
N PRO A 73 25.80 -4.86 9.72
CA PRO A 73 26.32 -6.11 10.26
C PRO A 73 25.26 -6.73 11.18
N ALA A 74 25.07 -8.05 11.03
CA ALA A 74 24.19 -8.87 11.88
C ALA A 74 24.63 -8.89 13.34
#